data_AF-A0A9E5VZA6-F1
#
_entry.id   AF-A0A9E5VZA6-F1
#
_cell.length_a   1.000
_cell.length_b   1.000
_cell.length_c   1.000
_cell.angle_alpha   90.00
_cell.angle_beta   90.00
_cell.angle_gamma   90.00
#
_symmetry.space_group_name_H-M   'P 1'
#
loop_
_entity.id
_entity.type
_entity.pdbx_description
1 polymer ?
#
loop_
_entity_poly.entity_id
_entity_poly.type
_entity_poly.pdbx_seq_one_letter_code
_entity_poly.pdbx_strand_id
1 'polypeptide(L)' 'MKIIGSRAFFGCENAKTIILPDTLEQIEEEAFGGCSSLELIDLP' A
#
# COMPACT_ATOMS: atom_id res chain seq x y z
N MET A 1 8.95 6.07 -6.22
CA MET A 1 8.20 6.80 -5.17
C MET A 1 8.81 6.36 -3.86
N LYS A 2 9.41 7.26 -3.08
CA LYS A 2 10.18 6.88 -1.88
C LYS A 2 9.31 6.67 -0.65
N ILE A 3 8.19 7.37 -0.58
CA ILE A 3 7.31 7.36 0.59
C ILE A 3 5.89 7.11 0.11
N ILE A 4 5.23 6.13 0.73
CA ILE A 4 3.77 6.00 0.69
C ILE A 4 3.23 6.72 1.92
N GLY A 5 2.63 7.88 1.67
CA GLY A 5 2.16 8.77 2.72
C GLY A 5 0.98 8.20 3.51
N SER A 6 0.67 8.85 4.64
CA SER A 6 -0.41 8.40 5.51
C SER A 6 -1.73 8.33 4.73
N ARG A 7 -2.45 7.21 4.89
CA ARG A 7 -3.74 6.95 4.25
C ARG A 7 -3.74 7.03 2.71
N ALA A 8 -2.58 6.92 2.04
CA ALA A 8 -2.46 7.06 0.59
C ALA A 8 -3.37 6.14 -0.23
N PHE A 9 -3.63 4.93 0.26
CA PHE A 9 -4.55 3.94 -0.32
C PHE A 9 -5.65 3.54 0.68
N PHE A 10 -6.01 4.44 1.60
CA PHE A 10 -7.02 4.12 2.60
C PHE A 10 -8.38 3.82 1.95
N GLY A 11 -9.00 2.70 2.31
CA GLY A 11 -10.28 2.25 1.77
C GLY A 11 -10.20 1.71 0.33
N CYS A 12 -9.02 1.29 -0.14
CA CYS A 12 -8.92 0.58 -1.41
C CYS A 12 -9.46 -0.86 -1.30
N GLU A 13 -10.77 -0.99 -1.14
CA GLU A 13 -11.47 -2.25 -0.92
C GLU A 13 -11.42 -3.21 -2.12
N ASN A 14 -11.12 -2.72 -3.33
CA ASN A 14 -11.05 -3.54 -4.54
C ASN A 14 -9.62 -3.97 -4.92
N ALA A 15 -8.61 -3.44 -4.23
CA ALA A 15 -7.21 -3.76 -4.54
C ALA A 15 -6.88 -5.14 -3.97
N LYS A 16 -6.66 -6.13 -4.84
CA LYS A 16 -6.23 -7.49 -4.45
C LYS A 16 -4.72 -7.64 -4.33
N THR A 17 -4.00 -6.92 -5.18
CA THR A 17 -2.55 -7.00 -5.29
C THR A 17 -1.98 -5.60 -5.36
N ILE A 18 -0.94 -5.34 -4.57
CA ILE A 18 -0.17 -4.10 -4.61
C ILE A 18 1.28 -4.48 -4.90
N ILE A 19 1.84 -3.93 -5.98
CA ILE A 19 3.24 -4.09 -6.34
C ILE A 19 3.97 -2.84 -5.87
N LEU A 20 4.88 -2.99 -4.92
CA LEU A 20 5.66 -1.89 -4.38
C LEU A 20 6.95 -1.73 -5.21
N PRO A 21 7.44 -0.50 -5.42
CA PRO A 21 8.73 -0.31 -6.07
C PRO A 21 9.87 -0.61 -5.10
N ASP A 22 10.98 -1.11 -5.62
CA ASP A 22 12.23 -1.42 -4.89
C ASP A 22 12.92 -0.15 -4.35
N THR A 23 12.46 1.02 -4.79
CA THR A 23 12.88 2.34 -4.28
C THR A 23 12.02 2.86 -3.13
N LEU A 24 11.08 2.06 -2.62
CA LEU A 24 10.24 2.43 -1.50
C LEU A 24 11.05 2.41 -0.19
N GLU A 25 11.10 3.55 0.49
CA GLU A 25 11.86 3.74 1.72
C GLU A 25 10.94 3.76 2.96
N GLN A 26 9.71 4.28 2.83
CA GLN A 26 8.82 4.47 3.97
C GLN A 26 7.33 4.27 3.61
N ILE A 27 6.60 3.64 4.52
CA ILE A 27 5.14 3.52 4.52
C ILE A 27 4.64 4.18 5.79
N GLU A 28 3.79 5.19 5.66
CA GLU A 28 3.24 5.95 6.78
C GLU A 28 1.92 5.35 7.31
N GLU A 29 1.41 5.94 8.40
CA GLU A 29 0.24 5.44 9.14
C GLU A 29 -0.97 5.20 8.24
N GLU A 30 -1.57 4.02 8.39
CA GLU A 30 -2.79 3.61 7.68
C GLU A 30 -2.71 3.74 6.14
N ALA A 31 -1.50 3.74 5.55
CA ALA A 31 -1.30 3.82 4.11
C ALA A 31 -2.18 2.86 3.30
N PHE A 32 -2.47 1.67 3.84
CA PHE A 32 -3.37 0.65 3.27
C PHE A 32 -4.52 0.30 4.22
N GLY A 33 -4.87 1.19 5.15
CA GLY A 33 -5.96 0.98 6.11
C GLY A 33 -7.29 0.84 5.39
N GLY A 34 -8.12 -0.14 5.76
CA GLY A 34 -9.41 -0.36 5.10
C GLY A 34 -9.33 -1.03 3.72
N CYS A 35 -8.15 -1.48 3.27
CA CYS A 35 -8.02 -2.30 2.06
C CYS A 35 -8.50 -3.74 2.33
N SER A 36 -9.82 -3.95 2.36
CA SER A 36 -10.44 -5.21 2.80
C SER A 36 -10.22 -6.41 1.86
N SER A 37 -10.07 -6.19 0.56
CA SER A 37 -9.77 -7.26 -0.41
C SER A 37 -8.28 -7.42 -0.70
N LEU A 38 -7.38 -6.75 0.04
CA LEU A 38 -5.95 -6.85 -0.20
C LEU A 38 -5.42 -8.21 0.27
N GLU A 39 -5.05 -9.03 -0.70
CA GLU A 39 -4.57 -10.40 -0.46
C GLU A 39 -3.04 -10.46 -0.50
N LEU A 40 -2.41 -9.66 -1.35
CA LEU A 40 -0.96 -9.70 -1.57
C LEU A 40 -0.36 -8.29 -1.69
N ILE A 41 0.72 -8.07 -0.95
CA ILE A 41 1.66 -6.98 -1.20
C ILE A 41 2.95 -7.63 -1.69
N ASP A 42 3.28 -7.37 -2.96
CA ASP A 42 4.51 -7.83 -3.58
C ASP A 42 5.62 -6.80 -3.35
N LEU A 43 6.71 -7.28 -2.76
CA LEU A 43 7.94 -6.53 -2.57
C LEU A 43 8.96 -7.14 -3.56
N PRO A 44 9.54 -6.34 -4.46
CA PRO A 44 10.58 -6.80 -5.38
C PRO A 44 11.84 -7.29 -4.66
#